data_AF-C9KK22-F1
#
_entry.id   AF-C9KK22-F1
#
_cell.length_a   1.000
_cell.length_b   1.000
_cell.length_c   1.000
_cell.angle_alpha   90.00
_cell.angle_beta   90.00
_cell.angle_gamma   90.00
#
_symmetry.space_group_name_H-M   'P 1'
#
loop_
_entity.id
_entity.type
_entity.pdbx_description
1 polymer ?
#
loop_
_entity_poly.entity_id
_entity_poly.type
_entity_poly.pdbx_seq_one_letter_code
_entity_poly.pdbx_strand_id
1 'polypeptide(L)'
;MADDMMNEDDIVVVMTDEDGNEYYYREEMIIPVEEEKYALLVGIHDEDEEHTHTCGCGCEDDDEDVIIAKIVTNDDGEDEYVEPTDEEFEAVQQAYNALVDEAEKD
;
A
#
# COMPACT_ATOMS: atom_id res chain seq x y z
N MET A 1 4.33 -11.45 24.09
CA MET A 1 3.89 -10.04 24.12
C MET A 1 4.46 -9.42 22.87
N ALA A 2 3.61 -8.77 22.08
CA ALA A 2 3.81 -8.32 20.70
C ALA A 2 3.46 -9.38 19.64
N ASP A 3 2.16 -9.65 19.50
CA ASP A 3 1.55 -10.07 18.23
C ASP A 3 0.11 -9.54 18.27
N ASP A 4 0.01 -8.23 18.13
CA ASP A 4 -1.24 -7.47 18.04
C ASP A 4 -0.94 -6.37 17.03
N MET A 5 -0.66 -6.78 15.79
CA MET A 5 -0.50 -5.91 14.63
C MET A 5 -1.47 -6.31 13.50
N MET A 6 -2.55 -6.99 13.86
CA MET A 6 -3.70 -7.18 12.99
C MET A 6 -4.61 -5.98 13.26
N ASN A 7 -4.42 -4.85 12.57
CA ASN A 7 -5.47 -3.84 12.51
C ASN A 7 -6.67 -4.52 11.82
N GLU A 8 -7.65 -4.94 12.60
CA GLU A 8 -8.84 -5.68 12.13
C GLU A 8 -9.90 -4.75 11.48
N ASP A 9 -9.56 -3.48 11.27
CA ASP A 9 -10.32 -2.52 10.46
C ASP A 9 -9.54 -2.25 9.17
N ASP A 10 -9.92 -2.98 8.13
CA ASP A 10 -9.49 -2.79 6.75
C ASP A 10 -9.90 -1.38 6.28
N ILE A 11 -8.94 -0.43 6.25
CA ILE A 11 -9.21 0.96 5.87
C ILE A 11 -9.29 1.04 4.34
N VAL A 12 -10.47 1.37 3.81
CA VAL A 12 -10.66 1.62 2.37
C VAL A 12 -10.45 3.09 2.05
N VAL A 13 -9.35 3.38 1.34
CA VAL A 13 -9.00 4.71 0.84
C VAL A 13 -9.61 4.89 -0.55
N VAL A 14 -10.32 5.99 -0.77
CA VAL A 14 -10.88 6.33 -2.09
C VAL A 14 -10.06 7.47 -2.67
N MET A 15 -9.39 7.21 -3.80
CA MET A 15 -8.67 8.21 -4.57
C MET A 15 -9.49 8.56 -5.81
N THR A 16 -9.77 9.84 -6.02
CA THR A 16 -10.44 10.31 -7.23
C THR A 16 -9.43 11.05 -8.11
N ASP A 17 -9.27 10.59 -9.34
CA ASP A 17 -8.38 11.24 -10.32
C ASP A 17 -9.06 12.46 -10.99
N GLU A 18 -8.28 13.27 -11.70
CA GLU A 18 -8.73 14.47 -12.42
C GLU A 18 -9.78 14.20 -13.51
N ASP A 19 -9.90 12.96 -14.00
CA ASP A 19 -10.96 12.54 -14.92
C ASP A 19 -12.28 12.14 -14.20
N GLY A 20 -12.26 12.05 -12.86
CA GLY A 20 -13.41 11.65 -12.04
C GLY A 20 -13.55 10.14 -11.82
N ASN A 21 -12.50 9.37 -12.10
CA ASN A 21 -12.44 7.94 -11.81
C ASN A 21 -12.14 7.74 -10.33
N GLU A 22 -12.97 6.96 -9.64
CA GLU A 22 -12.81 6.60 -8.23
C GLU A 22 -12.07 5.26 -8.12
N TYR A 23 -10.88 5.30 -7.55
CA TYR A 23 -10.07 4.14 -7.25
C TYR A 23 -10.19 3.80 -5.77
N TYR A 24 -10.63 2.58 -5.48
CA TYR A 24 -10.79 2.09 -4.13
C TYR A 24 -9.55 1.27 -3.78
N TYR A 25 -8.83 1.67 -2.74
CA TYR A 25 -7.66 0.98 -2.26
C TYR A 25 -7.89 0.48 -0.85
N ARG A 26 -7.38 -0.71 -0.57
CA ARG A 26 -7.50 -1.37 0.72
C ARG A 26 -6.18 -1.32 1.47
N GLU A 27 -6.16 -0.73 2.66
CA GLU A 27 -5.01 -0.78 3.55
C GLU A 27 -4.82 -2.20 4.09
N GLU A 28 -3.89 -2.93 3.49
CA GLU A 28 -3.57 -4.29 3.89
C GLU A 28 -2.63 -4.33 5.11
N MET A 29 -1.64 -3.43 5.16
CA MET A 29 -0.62 -3.43 6.20
C MET A 29 0.01 -2.06 6.41
N ILE A 30 0.31 -1.72 7.67
CA ILE A 30 1.12 -0.54 8.01
C ILE A 30 2.56 -0.98 8.33
N ILE A 31 3.51 -0.48 7.55
CA ILE A 31 4.95 -0.71 7.72
C ILE A 31 5.57 0.52 8.38
N PRO A 32 6.05 0.42 9.64
CA PRO A 32 6.77 1.51 10.29
C PRO A 32 8.22 1.55 9.78
N VAL A 33 8.65 2.71 9.27
CA VAL A 33 10.03 2.93 8.81
C VAL A 33 10.59 4.16 9.51
N GLU A 34 11.69 3.99 10.23
CA GLU A 34 12.34 5.05 11.01
C GLU A 34 11.40 5.75 12.00
N GLU A 35 10.87 6.92 11.64
CA GLU A 35 9.92 7.73 12.44
C GLU A 35 8.57 7.94 11.73
N GLU A 36 8.38 7.26 10.60
CA GLU A 36 7.27 7.46 9.67
C GLU A 36 6.47 6.16 9.47
N LYS A 37 5.23 6.31 9.02
CA LYS A 37 4.31 5.18 8.80
C LYS A 37 3.94 5.11 7.34
N TYR A 38 3.99 3.91 6.79
CA TYR A 38 3.64 3.66 5.40
C TYR A 38 2.54 2.61 5.37
N ALA A 39 1.55 2.81 4.52
CA ALA A 39 0.47 1.87 4.26
C ALA A 39 0.69 1.17 2.93
N LEU A 40 0.43 -0.12 2.92
CA LEU A 40 0.37 -0.95 1.74
C LEU A 40 -1.09 -0.98 1.28
N LEU A 41 -1.36 -0.33 0.15
CA LEU A 41 -2.67 -0.10 -0.40
C LEU A 41 -2.88 -1.01 -1.61
N VAL A 42 -3.87 -1.91 -1.55
CA VAL A 42 -4.20 -2.83 -2.63
C VAL A 42 -5.43 -2.34 -3.38
N GLY A 43 -5.30 -2.08 -4.68
CA GLY A 43 -6.40 -1.64 -5.54
C GLY A 43 -7.50 -2.68 -5.62
N ILE A 44 -8.71 -2.30 -5.21
CA ILE A 44 -9.93 -3.07 -5.40
C ILE A 44 -10.48 -2.67 -6.78
N HIS A 45 -10.06 -3.39 -7.82
CA HIS A 45 -10.68 -3.25 -9.15
C HIS A 45 -12.02 -4.02 -9.16
N ASP A 46 -13.14 -3.32 -9.29
CA ASP A 46 -14.43 -3.94 -9.62
C ASP A 46 -14.30 -4.59 -11.01
N GLU A 47 -14.62 -5.89 -11.11
CA GLU A 47 -14.48 -6.77 -12.29
C GLU A 47 -15.21 -6.30 -13.60
N ASP A 48 -15.76 -5.10 -13.67
CA ASP A 48 -16.63 -4.65 -14.78
C ASP A 48 -15.93 -3.81 -15.87
N GLU A 49 -14.64 -3.48 -15.73
CA GLU A 49 -13.86 -2.82 -16.80
C GLU A 49 -12.79 -3.74 -17.41
N GLU A 50 -13.00 -4.07 -18.68
CA GLU A 50 -12.19 -4.89 -19.58
C GLU A 50 -10.77 -4.30 -19.78
N HIS A 51 -9.91 -4.33 -18.77
CA HIS A 51 -8.51 -3.94 -18.88
C HIS A 51 -7.63 -5.09 -19.39
N THR A 52 -7.67 -5.21 -20.72
CA THR A 52 -6.65 -5.85 -21.55
C THR A 52 -5.27 -5.20 -21.33
N HIS A 53 -4.40 -5.74 -20.47
CA HIS A 53 -2.98 -5.42 -20.51
C HIS A 53 -2.08 -6.63 -20.80
N THR A 54 -2.13 -7.03 -22.07
CA THR A 54 -1.15 -7.89 -22.72
C THR A 54 0.15 -7.12 -23.00
N CYS A 55 1.02 -6.96 -22.00
CA CYS A 55 2.38 -6.49 -22.22
C CYS A 55 3.36 -7.67 -22.16
N GLY A 56 3.81 -8.12 -23.34
CA GLY A 56 4.82 -9.17 -23.50
C GLY A 56 6.25 -8.76 -23.11
N CYS A 57 6.45 -8.24 -21.90
CA CYS A 57 7.70 -8.31 -21.16
C CYS A 57 7.49 -9.31 -20.03
N GLY A 58 8.41 -10.24 -19.80
CA GLY A 58 8.34 -11.20 -18.69
C GLY A 58 8.62 -10.54 -17.33
N CYS A 59 7.89 -9.47 -17.04
CA CYS A 59 7.64 -8.94 -15.71
C CYS A 59 6.21 -9.43 -15.40
N GLU A 60 6.11 -10.42 -14.52
CA GLU A 60 4.85 -10.94 -14.00
C GLU A 60 4.20 -9.81 -13.17
N ASP A 61 3.43 -8.95 -13.84
CA ASP A 61 2.47 -8.01 -13.24
C ASP A 61 1.26 -8.85 -12.86
N ASP A 62 1.18 -9.22 -11.58
CA ASP A 62 -0.02 -9.79 -10.96
C ASP A 62 -1.01 -8.62 -10.79
N ASP A 63 -2.19 -8.75 -11.39
CA ASP A 63 -3.28 -7.77 -11.52
C ASP A 63 -3.93 -7.33 -10.17
N GLU A 64 -3.13 -6.89 -9.21
CA GLU A 64 -3.53 -6.16 -8.01
C GLU A 64 -2.69 -4.88 -7.96
N ASP A 65 -3.29 -3.70 -8.17
CA ASP A 65 -2.58 -2.40 -8.08
C ASP A 65 -2.12 -2.16 -6.63
N VAL A 66 -1.01 -2.76 -6.23
CA VAL A 66 -0.40 -2.59 -4.91
C VAL A 66 0.49 -1.36 -4.92
N ILE A 67 0.10 -0.33 -4.17
CA ILE A 67 0.86 0.92 -4.01
C ILE A 67 1.28 1.10 -2.56
N ILE A 68 2.48 1.65 -2.35
CA ILE A 68 2.93 2.05 -1.01
C ILE A 68 2.66 3.54 -0.88
N ALA A 69 1.90 3.92 0.14
CA ALA A 69 1.61 5.30 0.46
C ALA A 69 2.15 5.65 1.85
N LYS A 70 2.73 6.84 1.99
CA LYS A 70 3.14 7.37 3.28
C LYS A 70 1.95 7.99 3.99
N ILE A 71 1.74 7.62 5.24
CA ILE A 71 0.70 8.16 6.11
C ILE A 71 1.25 9.42 6.81
N VAL A 72 0.67 10.57 6.50
CA VAL A 72 1.02 11.86 7.10
C VAL A 72 -0.20 12.44 7.81
N THR A 73 -0.17 12.47 9.13
CA THR A 73 -1.24 13.13 9.91
C THR A 73 -1.11 14.65 9.77
N ASN A 74 -2.15 15.31 9.29
CA ASN A 74 -2.20 16.75 9.10
C ASN A 74 -2.57 17.51 10.41
N ASP A 75 -2.60 18.85 10.37
CA ASP A 75 -2.93 19.70 11.53
C ASP A 75 -4.39 19.52 12.03
N ASP A 76 -5.27 18.93 11.22
CA ASP A 76 -6.66 18.60 11.59
C ASP A 76 -6.76 17.25 12.32
N GLY A 77 -5.67 16.46 12.31
CA GLY A 77 -5.63 15.11 12.87
C GLY A 77 -6.12 14.03 11.89
N GLU A 78 -6.26 14.36 10.61
CA GLU A 78 -6.65 13.45 9.54
C GLU A 78 -5.39 12.89 8.87
N ASP A 79 -5.40 11.59 8.56
CA ASP A 79 -4.30 10.90 7.91
C ASP A 79 -4.35 11.11 6.39
N GLU A 80 -3.30 11.71 5.82
CA GLU A 80 -3.13 11.95 4.39
C GLU A 80 -2.18 10.91 3.80
N TYR A 81 -2.63 10.20 2.76
CA TYR A 81 -1.84 9.19 2.06
C TYR A 81 -1.14 9.85 0.88
N VAL A 82 0.19 9.99 0.96
CA VAL A 82 1.01 10.62 -0.08
C VAL A 82 1.96 9.62 -0.70
N GLU A 83 2.27 9.80 -1.98
CA GLU A 83 3.29 8.99 -2.64
C GLU A 83 4.66 9.22 -1.97
N PRO A 84 5.31 8.17 -1.45
CA PRO A 84 6.65 8.28 -0.90
C PRO A 84 7.67 8.55 -2.02
N THR A 85 8.82 9.11 -1.65
CA THR A 85 9.95 9.19 -2.59
C THR A 85 10.53 7.80 -2.85
N ASP A 86 11.24 7.63 -3.97
CA ASP A 86 11.93 6.37 -4.32
C ASP A 86 12.81 5.84 -3.17
N GLU A 87 13.50 6.74 -2.46
CA GLU A 87 14.37 6.39 -1.31
C GLU A 87 13.55 5.87 -0.12
N GLU A 88 12.40 6.50 0.17
CA GLU A 88 11.48 6.04 1.21
C GLU A 88 10.84 4.70 0.82
N PHE A 89 10.46 4.53 -0.44
CA PHE A 89 9.91 3.29 -0.97
C PHE A 89 10.89 2.11 -0.81
N GLU A 90 12.18 2.31 -1.14
CA GLU A 90 13.22 1.32 -0.90
C GLU A 90 13.39 0.99 0.60
N ALA A 91 13.29 1.99 1.47
CA ALA A 91 13.37 1.80 2.92
C ALA A 91 12.17 1.00 3.46
N VAL A 92 10.96 1.28 2.97
CA VAL A 92 9.74 0.51 3.30
C VAL A 92 9.84 -0.92 2.83
N GLN A 93 10.27 -1.15 1.58
CA GLN A 93 10.51 -2.50 1.10
C GLN A 93 11.53 -3.23 1.94
N GLN A 94 12.62 -2.56 2.33
CA GLN A 94 13.64 -3.18 3.17
C GLN A 94 13.10 -3.54 4.55
N ALA A 95 12.32 -2.66 5.17
CA ALA A 95 11.67 -2.92 6.44
C ALA A 95 10.67 -4.09 6.34
N TYR A 96 9.82 -4.11 5.31
CA TYR A 96 8.90 -5.20 5.05
C TYR A 96 9.63 -6.53 4.85
N ASN A 97 10.65 -6.57 3.98
CA ASN A 97 11.46 -7.77 3.76
C ASN A 97 12.15 -8.24 5.04
N ALA A 98 12.61 -7.32 5.90
CA ALA A 98 13.22 -7.68 7.17
C ALA A 98 12.21 -8.28 8.16
N LEU A 99 10.98 -7.74 8.20
CA LEU A 99 9.89 -8.27 9.02
C LEU A 99 9.46 -9.67 8.54
N VAL A 100 9.32 -9.85 7.23
CA VAL A 100 8.98 -11.15 6.62
C VAL A 100 10.10 -12.17 6.84
N ASP A 101 11.37 -11.80 6.57
CA ASP A 101 12.52 -12.69 6.78
C ASP A 101 12.71 -13.08 8.26
N GLU A 102 12.38 -12.18 9.19
CA GLU A 102 12.36 -12.50 10.63
C GLU A 102 11.19 -13.43 10.99
N ALA A 103 10.00 -13.22 10.42
CA ALA A 103 8.83 -14.08 10.63
C ALA A 103 9.00 -15.48 10.00
N GLU A 104 9.68 -15.60 8.86
CA GLU A 104 9.97 -16.89 8.20
C GLU A 104 11.08 -17.70 8.88
N LYS A 105 11.85 -17.06 9.79
CA LYS A 105 12.97 -17.70 10.50
C LYS A 105 12.59 -18.40 11.81
N ASP A 106 11.34 -18.36 12.23
CA ASP A 106 10.80 -19.12 13.37
C ASP A 106 10.17 -20.46 12.94
#